data_AF-A0AB13AA54-F1
#
_entry.id   AF-A0AB13AA54-F1
#
_cell.length_a   1.000
_cell.length_b   1.000
_cell.length_c   1.000
_cell.angle_alpha   90.00
_cell.angle_beta   90.00
_cell.angle_gamma   90.00
#
_symmetry.space_group_name_H-M   'P 1'
#
loop_
_entity.id
_entity.type
_entity.pdbx_description
1 polymer ?
#
loop_
_entity_poly.entity_id
_entity_poly.type
_entity_poly.pdbx_seq_one_letter_code
_entity_poly.pdbx_strand_id
1 'polypeptide(L)'
;MSSNAKTATEGRRGSFELQPPNLSFRRMVLVGKTGAGKSSSGNTILGRKAFRAVSSGSTVTKDCWKETAEVAGRGITLVDTPGLFDWNVSEEYLKLEISKCINMTAPGPHAIILVIQLGPFTEEEKLSVEKIRAVFGEGADKHTIILFTHGDELTSTIEEYIRKANEDLKEIIRRCGGRYHVFNNKSMEDRGQVLELLEKVDALVTANGGQFYSSDSYQGVELMLKTKEEELRREYEQKLQDKQRELEARFTEEKRILEEKIQTLTASEQEKEEKIQELERLNERNKNKMIEYRRYYMEKLREARLEAEETRINERKLTEIFTMLQSLHL
;
A
#
# COMPACT_ATOMS: atom_id res chain seq x y z
N MET A 1 25.73 58.63 -3.79
CA MET A 1 26.48 57.37 -3.98
C MET A 1 25.60 56.22 -3.53
N SER A 2 25.33 55.31 -4.44
CA SER A 2 24.28 54.29 -4.38
C SER A 2 24.40 53.34 -3.19
N SER A 3 23.36 53.29 -2.34
CA SER A 3 23.16 52.23 -1.35
C SER A 3 22.42 51.06 -2.04
N ASN A 4 23.19 50.08 -2.51
CA ASN A 4 22.69 48.83 -3.07
C ASN A 4 22.07 47.95 -1.96
N ALA A 5 20.75 47.99 -1.81
CA ALA A 5 20.01 46.98 -1.06
C ALA A 5 19.88 45.72 -1.93
N LYS A 6 20.75 44.74 -1.68
CA LYS A 6 20.70 43.42 -2.31
C LYS A 6 19.47 42.67 -1.79
N THR A 7 18.47 42.54 -2.66
CA THR A 7 17.35 41.61 -2.50
C THR A 7 17.89 40.17 -2.54
N ALA A 8 17.83 39.50 -1.40
CA ALA A 8 18.11 38.07 -1.30
C ALA A 8 16.99 37.31 -2.01
N THR A 9 17.29 36.79 -3.19
CA THR A 9 16.47 35.83 -3.91
C THR A 9 16.52 34.50 -3.14
N GLU A 10 15.45 34.19 -2.41
CA GLU A 10 15.24 32.87 -1.82
C GLU A 10 15.19 31.82 -2.94
N GLY A 11 16.30 31.10 -3.06
CA GLY A 11 16.44 29.99 -4.00
C GLY A 11 15.37 28.94 -3.73
N ARG A 12 14.56 28.66 -4.76
CA ARG A 12 13.71 27.48 -4.87
C ARG A 12 14.49 26.26 -4.38
N ARG A 13 14.05 25.66 -3.27
CA ARG A 13 14.52 24.36 -2.80
C ARG A 13 14.28 23.36 -3.92
N GLY A 14 15.35 23.04 -4.64
CA GLY A 14 15.39 21.88 -5.51
C GLY A 14 14.99 20.68 -4.68
N SER A 15 14.00 19.94 -5.18
CA SER A 15 13.66 18.61 -4.70
C SER A 15 14.94 17.81 -4.64
N PHE A 16 15.44 17.58 -3.43
CA PHE A 16 16.51 16.65 -3.16
C PHE A 16 16.01 15.29 -3.64
N GLU A 17 16.43 14.86 -4.83
CA GLU A 17 16.43 13.44 -5.20
C GLU A 17 17.47 12.76 -4.30
N LEU A 18 17.12 12.58 -3.02
CA LEU A 18 17.70 11.51 -2.24
C LEU A 18 17.29 10.25 -2.98
N GLN A 19 18.20 9.66 -3.75
CA GLN A 19 18.16 8.21 -3.91
C GLN A 19 17.92 7.68 -2.50
N PRO A 20 16.77 7.02 -2.23
CA PRO A 20 16.50 6.60 -0.87
C PRO A 20 17.71 5.76 -0.46
N PRO A 21 18.32 6.00 0.73
CA PRO A 21 19.37 5.14 1.23
C PRO A 21 18.91 3.69 1.07
N ASN A 22 19.81 2.73 0.95
CA ASN A 22 19.51 1.33 0.68
C ASN A 22 18.59 0.74 1.80
N LEU A 23 17.30 1.06 1.74
CA LEU A 23 16.32 0.85 2.79
C LEU A 23 15.99 -0.63 2.76
N SER A 24 16.12 -1.31 3.88
CA SER A 24 15.56 -2.65 3.99
C SER A 24 14.05 -2.55 3.87
N PHE A 25 13.47 -3.16 2.83
CA PHE A 25 12.02 -3.20 2.65
C PHE A 25 11.41 -4.37 3.43
N ARG A 26 10.25 -4.13 4.06
CA ARG A 26 9.42 -5.16 4.70
C ARG A 26 7.99 -5.04 4.20
N ARG A 27 7.46 -6.15 3.70
CA ARG A 27 6.05 -6.33 3.35
C ARG A 27 5.40 -7.09 4.49
N MET A 28 4.39 -6.51 5.11
CA MET A 28 3.68 -7.12 6.21
C MET A 28 2.20 -7.14 5.90
N VAL A 29 1.51 -8.18 6.37
CA VAL A 29 0.05 -8.28 6.28
C VAL A 29 -0.53 -8.45 7.67
N LEU A 30 -1.53 -7.63 8.00
CA LEU A 30 -2.24 -7.67 9.26
C LEU A 30 -3.47 -8.56 9.08
N VAL A 31 -3.51 -9.65 9.83
CA VAL A 31 -4.61 -10.61 9.81
C VAL A 31 -5.11 -10.86 11.24
N GLY A 32 -6.34 -11.31 11.40
CA GLY A 32 -6.97 -11.53 12.69
C GLY A 32 -8.47 -11.31 12.62
N LYS A 33 -9.19 -11.69 13.67
CA LYS A 33 -10.65 -11.54 13.79
C LYS A 33 -11.13 -10.09 13.55
N THR A 34 -12.39 -9.92 13.14
CA THR A 34 -13.07 -8.61 13.11
C THR A 34 -13.02 -7.94 14.49
N GLY A 35 -12.54 -6.70 14.56
CA GLY A 35 -12.43 -5.96 15.82
C GLY A 35 -11.15 -6.20 16.63
N ALA A 36 -10.28 -7.15 16.25
CA ALA A 36 -9.04 -7.44 16.99
C ALA A 36 -8.02 -6.27 17.02
N GLY A 37 -8.26 -5.19 16.27
CA GLY A 37 -7.41 -4.01 16.24
C GLY A 37 -6.36 -3.97 15.12
N LYS A 38 -6.61 -4.64 13.99
CA LYS A 38 -5.71 -4.64 12.81
C LYS A 38 -5.47 -3.23 12.26
N SER A 39 -6.52 -2.52 11.83
CA SER A 39 -6.40 -1.15 11.29
C SER A 39 -5.78 -0.19 12.30
N SER A 40 -6.13 -0.31 13.59
CA SER A 40 -5.51 0.48 14.66
C SER A 40 -4.01 0.20 14.77
N SER A 41 -3.60 -1.07 14.75
CA SER A 41 -2.19 -1.46 14.78
C SER A 41 -1.44 -1.00 13.53
N GLY A 42 -2.09 -1.02 12.37
CA GLY A 42 -1.52 -0.47 11.14
C GLY A 42 -1.30 1.04 11.21
N ASN A 43 -2.26 1.76 11.78
CA ASN A 43 -2.11 3.19 12.05
C ASN A 43 -0.99 3.47 13.06
N THR A 44 -0.88 2.66 14.11
CA THR A 44 0.22 2.73 15.08
C THR A 44 1.57 2.51 14.37
N ILE A 45 1.70 1.47 13.54
CA ILE A 45 2.94 1.22 12.77
C ILE A 45 3.29 2.43 11.90
N LEU A 46 2.33 2.95 11.13
CA LEU A 46 2.56 4.05 10.19
C LEU A 46 2.67 5.43 10.86
N GLY A 47 2.28 5.57 12.13
CA GLY A 47 2.28 6.85 12.86
C GLY A 47 1.26 7.86 12.35
N ARG A 48 0.26 7.41 11.58
CA ARG A 48 -0.82 8.24 11.02
C ARG A 48 -2.10 7.41 10.83
N LYS A 49 -3.24 8.08 10.69
CA LYS A 49 -4.52 7.42 10.39
C LYS A 49 -4.64 7.11 8.89
N ALA A 50 -3.95 6.07 8.43
CA ALA A 50 -4.00 5.63 7.03
C ALA A 50 -5.14 4.63 6.78
N PHE A 51 -5.38 3.71 7.73
CA PHE A 51 -6.47 2.76 7.69
C PHE A 51 -7.67 3.27 8.48
N ARG A 52 -8.88 3.07 7.96
CA ARG A 52 -10.11 3.48 8.64
C ARG A 52 -10.39 2.56 9.83
N ALA A 53 -9.96 2.97 11.03
CA ALA A 53 -10.31 2.33 12.29
C ALA A 53 -11.48 3.08 12.94
N VAL A 54 -12.65 2.47 13.02
CA VAL A 54 -13.81 3.04 13.75
C VAL A 54 -14.16 2.11 14.91
N SER A 55 -14.26 2.65 16.12
CA SER A 55 -14.66 1.89 17.32
C SER A 55 -16.18 1.69 17.42
N SER A 56 -16.97 2.45 16.67
CA SER A 56 -18.43 2.30 16.62
C SER A 56 -18.85 1.19 15.66
N GLY A 57 -19.74 0.30 16.09
CA GLY A 57 -20.13 -0.97 15.44
C GLY A 57 -20.77 -0.91 14.04
N SER A 58 -20.62 0.17 13.27
CA SER A 58 -21.22 0.34 11.94
C SER A 58 -20.23 0.34 10.78
N THR A 59 -18.91 0.38 11.00
CA THR A 59 -17.95 0.31 9.89
C THR A 59 -16.74 -0.56 10.24
N VAL A 60 -16.87 -1.85 9.99
CA VAL A 60 -15.75 -2.79 9.93
C VAL A 60 -14.98 -2.56 8.61
N THR A 61 -13.67 -2.78 8.62
CA THR A 61 -12.82 -2.84 7.41
C THR A 61 -13.40 -3.87 6.44
N LYS A 62 -13.85 -3.40 5.28
CA LYS A 62 -14.52 -4.25 4.28
C LYS A 62 -13.54 -4.79 3.25
N ASP A 63 -12.60 -3.95 2.83
CA ASP A 63 -11.67 -4.26 1.75
C ASP A 63 -10.23 -4.29 2.26
N CYS A 64 -9.38 -5.09 1.61
CA CYS A 64 -7.94 -5.06 1.78
C CYS A 64 -7.40 -3.70 1.37
N TRP A 65 -6.55 -3.11 2.20
CA TRP A 65 -5.95 -1.81 1.94
C TRP A 65 -4.44 -1.88 2.11
N LYS A 66 -3.69 -1.31 1.16
CA LYS A 66 -2.23 -1.31 1.17
C LYS A 66 -1.68 0.10 1.33
N GLU A 67 -0.74 0.26 2.24
CA GLU A 67 0.01 1.50 2.43
C GLU A 67 1.50 1.23 2.36
N THR A 68 2.27 2.20 1.85
CA THR A 68 3.75 2.15 1.90
C THR A 68 4.28 3.44 2.51
N ALA A 69 5.19 3.31 3.46
CA ALA A 69 5.82 4.45 4.14
C ALA A 69 7.21 4.10 4.67
N GLU A 70 8.04 5.11 4.91
CA GLU A 70 9.26 4.94 5.68
C GLU A 70 8.93 4.97 7.19
N VAL A 71 9.34 3.94 7.94
CA VAL A 71 9.17 3.86 9.39
C VAL A 71 10.47 3.36 10.01
N ALA A 72 11.03 4.14 10.95
CA ALA A 72 12.28 3.81 11.64
C ALA A 72 13.43 3.44 10.66
N GLY A 73 13.60 4.21 9.58
CA GLY A 73 14.63 3.98 8.57
C GLY A 73 14.42 2.71 7.73
N ARG A 74 13.18 2.22 7.61
CA ARG A 74 12.80 1.03 6.81
C ARG A 74 11.67 1.39 5.85
N GLY A 75 11.71 0.86 4.64
CA GLY A 75 10.56 0.91 3.73
C GLY A 75 9.53 -0.14 4.14
N ILE A 76 8.38 0.28 4.67
CA ILE A 76 7.33 -0.63 5.12
C ILE A 76 6.17 -0.58 4.15
N THR A 77 5.80 -1.72 3.58
CA THR A 77 4.51 -1.94 2.93
C THR A 77 3.63 -2.75 3.87
N LEU A 78 2.45 -2.21 4.19
CA LEU A 78 1.52 -2.81 5.13
C LEU A 78 0.17 -3.02 4.47
N VAL A 79 -0.32 -4.25 4.50
CA VAL A 79 -1.65 -4.64 4.01
C VAL A 79 -2.54 -4.89 5.21
N ASP A 80 -3.58 -4.08 5.39
CA ASP A 80 -4.65 -4.33 6.35
C ASP A 80 -5.74 -5.15 5.67
N THR A 81 -6.16 -6.25 6.31
CA THR A 81 -7.20 -7.13 5.76
C THR A 81 -8.51 -6.96 6.52
N PRO A 82 -9.65 -7.35 5.93
CA PRO A 82 -10.87 -7.61 6.69
C PRO A 82 -10.63 -8.62 7.82
N GLY A 83 -11.56 -8.74 8.77
CA GLY A 83 -11.53 -9.85 9.74
C GLY A 83 -11.35 -11.16 9.02
N LEU A 84 -10.42 -12.03 9.46
CA LEU A 84 -9.91 -13.27 8.81
C LEU A 84 -10.93 -13.97 7.88
N PHE A 85 -11.15 -13.32 6.74
CA PHE A 85 -12.15 -13.64 5.74
C PHE A 85 -13.56 -13.87 6.34
N ASP A 86 -14.10 -12.85 7.02
CA ASP A 86 -15.44 -12.79 7.64
C ASP A 86 -16.51 -13.31 6.66
N TRP A 87 -17.14 -14.44 7.02
CA TRP A 87 -17.99 -15.25 6.15
C TRP A 87 -19.39 -14.71 5.92
N ASN A 88 -19.74 -13.61 6.57
CA ASN A 88 -21.05 -12.99 6.46
C ASN A 88 -21.23 -12.18 5.15
N VAL A 89 -20.42 -12.49 4.13
CA VAL A 89 -20.38 -11.85 2.81
C VAL A 89 -20.55 -12.89 1.71
N SER A 90 -20.77 -12.45 0.47
CA SER A 90 -20.88 -13.38 -0.66
C SER A 90 -19.55 -14.09 -0.94
N GLU A 91 -19.62 -15.32 -1.46
CA GLU A 91 -18.44 -16.07 -1.92
C GLU A 91 -17.59 -15.25 -2.89
N GLU A 92 -18.23 -14.59 -3.86
CA GLU A 92 -17.53 -13.79 -4.86
C GLU A 92 -16.75 -12.63 -4.22
N TYR A 93 -17.33 -11.97 -3.22
CA TYR A 93 -16.65 -10.92 -2.49
C TYR A 93 -15.48 -11.47 -1.69
N LEU A 94 -15.65 -12.62 -1.02
CA LEU A 94 -14.57 -13.25 -0.26
C LEU A 94 -13.39 -13.64 -1.14
N LYS A 95 -13.67 -14.26 -2.30
CA LYS A 95 -12.65 -14.62 -3.30
C LYS A 95 -11.92 -13.38 -3.81
N LEU A 96 -12.64 -12.27 -4.04
CA LEU A 96 -12.02 -11.02 -4.45
C LEU A 96 -11.05 -10.49 -3.39
N GLU A 97 -11.44 -10.49 -2.11
CA GLU A 97 -10.60 -9.99 -1.02
C GLU A 97 -9.39 -10.90 -0.74
N ILE A 98 -9.54 -12.23 -0.87
CA ILE A 98 -8.42 -13.17 -0.85
C ILE A 98 -7.44 -12.85 -1.98
N SER A 99 -7.96 -12.63 -3.21
CA SER A 99 -7.14 -12.30 -4.37
C SER A 99 -6.36 -11.00 -4.15
N LYS A 100 -7.03 -9.93 -3.69
CA LYS A 100 -6.37 -8.65 -3.40
C LYS A 100 -5.30 -8.79 -2.34
N CYS A 101 -5.59 -9.49 -1.24
CA CYS A 101 -4.62 -9.74 -0.18
C CYS A 101 -3.34 -10.42 -0.71
N ILE A 102 -3.49 -11.46 -1.54
CA ILE A 102 -2.37 -12.17 -2.14
C ILE A 102 -1.60 -11.26 -3.11
N ASN A 103 -2.30 -10.50 -3.97
CA ASN A 103 -1.65 -9.60 -4.92
C ASN A 103 -0.87 -8.48 -4.22
N MET A 104 -1.48 -7.81 -3.24
CA MET A 104 -0.89 -6.70 -2.49
C MET A 104 0.32 -7.13 -1.65
N THR A 105 0.44 -8.43 -1.35
CA THR A 105 1.56 -9.01 -0.61
C THR A 105 2.60 -9.68 -1.50
N ALA A 106 2.36 -9.84 -2.81
CA ALA A 106 3.28 -10.45 -3.76
C ALA A 106 4.63 -9.68 -3.83
N PRO A 107 5.77 -10.37 -4.01
CA PRO A 107 5.95 -11.82 -4.24
C PRO A 107 5.80 -12.68 -2.97
N GLY A 108 5.38 -12.06 -1.86
CA GLY A 108 5.16 -12.73 -0.59
C GLY A 108 5.44 -11.82 0.60
N PRO A 109 4.71 -11.96 1.72
CA PRO A 109 4.94 -11.17 2.91
C PRO A 109 6.27 -11.58 3.57
N HIS A 110 6.99 -10.59 4.09
CA HIS A 110 8.14 -10.84 4.96
C HIS A 110 7.68 -11.27 6.36
N ALA A 111 6.57 -10.70 6.83
CA ALA A 111 5.91 -11.08 8.07
C ALA A 111 4.39 -11.08 7.94
N ILE A 112 3.75 -12.05 8.56
CA ILE A 112 2.31 -12.12 8.78
C ILE A 112 2.08 -11.74 10.24
N ILE A 113 1.32 -10.69 10.48
CA ILE A 113 1.05 -10.20 11.83
C ILE A 113 -0.36 -10.67 12.21
N LEU A 114 -0.43 -11.72 13.03
CA LEU A 114 -1.67 -12.24 13.57
C LEU A 114 -2.08 -11.39 14.78
N VAL A 115 -3.05 -10.52 14.57
CA VAL A 115 -3.57 -9.58 15.56
C VAL A 115 -4.63 -10.27 16.42
N ILE A 116 -4.39 -10.30 17.72
CA ILE A 116 -5.26 -10.88 18.75
C ILE A 116 -5.53 -9.80 19.78
N GLN A 117 -6.78 -9.60 20.19
CA GLN A 117 -7.08 -8.66 21.27
C GLN A 117 -6.80 -9.31 22.62
N LEU A 118 -6.17 -8.59 23.55
CA LEU A 118 -6.02 -9.09 24.91
C LEU A 118 -7.39 -9.35 25.55
N GLY A 119 -7.54 -10.51 26.16
CA GLY A 119 -8.80 -10.95 26.75
C GLY A 119 -9.01 -12.46 26.64
N PRO A 120 -10.26 -12.92 26.78
CA PRO A 120 -10.61 -14.33 26.56
C PRO A 120 -10.32 -14.77 25.12
N PHE A 121 -9.51 -15.81 24.97
CA PHE A 121 -9.20 -16.41 23.68
C PHE A 121 -10.42 -17.15 23.11
N THR A 122 -10.75 -16.90 21.84
CA THR A 122 -11.98 -17.40 21.21
C THR A 122 -11.71 -18.58 20.25
N GLU A 123 -12.74 -19.39 20.00
CA GLU A 123 -12.67 -20.48 18.99
C GLU A 123 -12.33 -19.96 17.59
N GLU A 124 -12.74 -18.74 17.25
CA GLU A 124 -12.37 -18.13 15.97
C GLU A 124 -10.87 -17.83 15.90
N GLU A 125 -10.27 -17.38 17.01
CA GLU A 125 -8.84 -17.14 17.09
C GLU A 125 -8.04 -18.45 17.07
N LYS A 126 -8.59 -19.53 17.65
CA LYS A 126 -8.02 -20.89 17.60
C LYS A 126 -7.78 -21.38 16.17
N LEU A 127 -8.64 -21.01 15.23
CA LEU A 127 -8.53 -21.40 13.82
C LEU A 127 -7.71 -20.41 12.99
N SER A 128 -7.17 -19.34 13.59
CA SER A 128 -6.48 -18.28 12.84
C SER A 128 -5.24 -18.76 12.10
N VAL A 129 -4.45 -19.66 12.72
CA VAL A 129 -3.26 -20.22 12.05
C VAL A 129 -3.65 -21.09 10.87
N GLU A 130 -4.73 -21.86 10.97
CA GLU A 130 -5.23 -22.66 9.83
C GLU A 130 -5.75 -21.77 8.70
N LYS A 131 -6.45 -20.68 9.02
CA LYS A 131 -6.90 -19.71 8.01
C LYS A 131 -5.73 -19.03 7.31
N ILE A 132 -4.68 -18.68 8.07
CA ILE A 132 -3.42 -18.16 7.52
C ILE A 132 -2.80 -19.19 6.57
N ARG A 133 -2.74 -20.46 6.96
CA ARG A 133 -2.21 -21.54 6.10
C ARG A 133 -3.05 -21.78 4.86
N ALA A 134 -4.37 -21.69 4.94
CA ALA A 134 -5.24 -21.83 3.78
C ALA A 134 -4.95 -20.75 2.72
N VAL A 135 -4.71 -19.51 3.15
CA VAL A 135 -4.51 -18.35 2.26
C VAL A 135 -3.07 -18.27 1.75
N PHE A 136 -2.11 -18.34 2.66
CA PHE A 136 -0.70 -18.13 2.35
C PHE A 136 0.00 -19.46 2.05
N GLY A 137 -0.32 -20.52 2.78
CA GLY A 137 0.23 -21.88 2.65
C GLY A 137 0.82 -22.41 3.96
N GLU A 138 1.12 -23.71 4.03
CA GLU A 138 1.53 -24.40 5.27
C GLU A 138 2.72 -23.75 6.02
N GLY A 139 3.73 -23.27 5.28
CA GLY A 139 4.92 -22.64 5.85
C GLY A 139 4.74 -21.19 6.33
N ALA A 140 3.52 -20.65 6.26
CA ALA A 140 3.24 -19.27 6.67
C ALA A 140 3.47 -19.03 8.17
N ASP A 141 3.30 -20.07 9.00
CA ASP A 141 3.53 -20.02 10.44
C ASP A 141 4.96 -19.58 10.81
N LYS A 142 5.96 -19.98 10.02
CA LYS A 142 7.38 -19.58 10.13
C LYS A 142 7.63 -18.10 9.88
N HIS A 143 6.66 -17.41 9.27
CA HIS A 143 6.68 -15.97 9.01
C HIS A 143 5.65 -15.21 9.86
N THR A 144 4.97 -15.88 10.80
CA THR A 144 3.95 -15.25 11.64
C THR A 144 4.52 -14.72 12.96
N ILE A 145 4.11 -13.50 13.33
CA ILE A 145 4.27 -12.90 14.66
C ILE A 145 2.88 -12.61 15.21
N ILE A 146 2.62 -13.01 16.45
CA ILE A 146 1.36 -12.67 17.14
C ILE A 146 1.47 -11.27 17.73
N LEU A 147 0.52 -10.39 17.40
CA LEU A 147 0.43 -9.05 17.95
C LEU A 147 -0.79 -8.94 18.86
N PHE A 148 -0.54 -8.85 20.16
CA PHE A 148 -1.58 -8.57 21.14
C PHE A 148 -1.92 -7.09 21.15
N THR A 149 -3.20 -6.73 21.02
CA THR A 149 -3.67 -5.34 21.13
C THR A 149 -4.28 -5.08 22.50
N HIS A 150 -4.55 -3.80 22.81
CA HIS A 150 -5.05 -3.35 24.11
C HIS A 150 -4.03 -3.58 25.24
N GLY A 151 -2.74 -3.39 24.95
CA GLY A 151 -1.66 -3.53 25.93
C GLY A 151 -1.81 -2.64 27.17
N ASP A 152 -2.61 -1.57 27.08
CA ASP A 152 -3.01 -0.73 28.21
C ASP A 152 -3.90 -1.45 29.24
N GLU A 153 -4.54 -2.55 28.87
CA GLU A 153 -5.38 -3.38 29.76
C GLU A 153 -4.57 -4.48 30.48
N LEU A 154 -3.29 -4.63 30.15
CA LEU A 154 -2.43 -5.65 30.73
C LEU A 154 -1.98 -5.25 32.16
N THR A 155 -2.44 -5.99 33.16
CA THR A 155 -2.12 -5.75 34.59
C THR A 155 -0.84 -6.44 35.08
N SER A 156 -0.21 -7.23 34.22
CA SER A 156 1.01 -8.01 34.51
C SER A 156 1.95 -8.00 33.29
N THR A 157 3.04 -8.76 33.30
CA THR A 157 3.86 -8.95 32.10
C THR A 157 3.11 -9.80 31.06
N ILE A 158 3.42 -9.64 29.78
CA ILE A 158 2.80 -10.46 28.73
C ILE A 158 3.16 -11.95 28.91
N GLU A 159 4.36 -12.23 29.42
CA GLU A 159 4.82 -13.57 29.78
C GLU A 159 3.94 -14.21 30.86
N GLU A 160 3.49 -13.43 31.86
CA GLU A 160 2.60 -13.92 32.90
C GLU A 160 1.19 -14.17 32.38
N TYR A 161 0.68 -13.30 31.51
CA TYR A 161 -0.60 -13.52 30.80
C TYR A 161 -0.56 -14.82 29.98
N ILE A 162 0.49 -15.02 29.17
CA ILE A 162 0.66 -16.23 28.34
C ILE A 162 0.79 -17.48 29.22
N ARG A 163 1.49 -17.41 30.35
CA ARG A 163 1.63 -18.54 31.28
C ARG A 163 0.28 -19.00 31.84
N LYS A 164 -0.62 -18.06 32.14
CA LYS A 164 -1.96 -18.30 32.67
C LYS A 164 -3.01 -18.60 31.59
N ALA A 165 -2.68 -18.42 30.32
CA ALA A 165 -3.60 -18.67 29.21
C ALA A 165 -3.97 -20.16 29.06
N ASN A 166 -5.03 -20.41 28.31
CA ASN A 166 -5.43 -21.77 27.93
C ASN A 166 -4.40 -22.41 26.98
N GLU A 167 -4.48 -23.73 26.84
CA GLU A 167 -3.55 -24.48 25.99
C GLU A 167 -3.69 -24.14 24.50
N ASP A 168 -4.86 -23.71 24.04
CA ASP A 168 -5.08 -23.30 22.65
C ASP A 168 -4.27 -22.05 22.27
N LEU A 169 -4.24 -21.02 23.13
CA LEU A 169 -3.43 -19.82 22.88
C LEU A 169 -1.93 -20.16 22.92
N LYS A 170 -1.50 -20.96 23.91
CA LYS A 170 -0.10 -21.41 24.01
C LYS A 170 0.31 -22.22 22.79
N GLU A 171 -0.59 -23.03 22.25
CA GLU A 171 -0.33 -23.82 21.05
C GLU A 171 -0.10 -22.93 19.84
N ILE A 172 -0.94 -21.91 19.63
CA ILE A 172 -0.75 -20.98 18.52
C ILE A 172 0.56 -20.20 18.65
N ILE A 173 0.92 -19.75 19.87
CA ILE A 173 2.21 -19.11 20.13
C ILE A 173 3.36 -20.06 19.78
N ARG A 174 3.27 -21.33 20.19
CA ARG A 174 4.28 -22.36 19.87
C ARG A 174 4.41 -22.61 18.37
N ARG A 175 3.29 -22.72 17.65
CA ARG A 175 3.28 -22.89 16.18
C ARG A 175 3.91 -21.70 15.45
N CYS A 176 3.70 -20.49 15.97
CA CYS A 176 4.37 -19.28 15.49
C CYS A 176 5.80 -19.11 16.05
N GLY A 177 6.43 -20.16 16.57
CA GLY A 177 7.83 -20.14 17.02
C GLY A 177 8.09 -19.31 18.27
N GLY A 178 7.07 -19.11 19.12
CA GLY A 178 7.18 -18.27 20.32
C GLY A 178 7.22 -16.77 20.03
N ARG A 179 6.90 -16.35 18.80
CA ARG A 179 6.99 -14.95 18.38
C ARG A 179 5.71 -14.20 18.69
N TYR A 180 5.80 -13.28 19.65
CA TYR A 180 4.71 -12.36 19.97
C TYR A 180 5.22 -10.95 20.29
N HIS A 181 4.33 -9.96 20.25
CA HIS A 181 4.55 -8.58 20.69
C HIS A 181 3.23 -7.98 21.17
N VAL A 182 3.28 -6.81 21.82
CA VAL A 182 2.11 -6.16 22.41
C VAL A 182 2.08 -4.71 22.00
N PHE A 183 0.92 -4.24 21.53
CA PHE A 183 0.68 -2.83 21.25
C PHE A 183 -0.34 -2.22 22.21
N ASN A 184 -0.03 -1.01 22.67
CA ASN A 184 -0.99 -0.05 23.16
C ASN A 184 -1.32 0.94 22.04
N ASN A 185 -2.38 0.64 21.29
CA ASN A 185 -2.83 1.48 20.17
C ASN A 185 -3.41 2.85 20.60
N LYS A 186 -3.60 3.11 21.91
CA LYS A 186 -3.98 4.44 22.43
C LYS A 186 -2.77 5.37 22.55
N SER A 187 -1.55 4.82 22.59
CA SER A 187 -0.29 5.56 22.67
C SER A 187 0.48 5.47 21.36
N MET A 188 -0.09 6.00 20.27
CA MET A 188 0.55 5.98 18.94
C MET A 188 1.89 6.74 18.87
N GLU A 189 2.06 7.69 19.78
CA GLU A 189 3.28 8.49 19.98
C GLU A 189 4.44 7.69 20.59
N ASP A 190 4.15 6.59 21.31
CA ASP A 190 5.17 5.67 21.76
C ASP A 190 5.69 4.88 20.56
N ARG A 191 6.78 5.39 19.97
CA ARG A 191 7.46 4.75 18.83
C ARG A 191 8.33 3.56 19.26
N GLY A 192 8.54 3.36 20.57
CA GLY A 192 9.29 2.24 21.11
C GLY A 192 8.65 0.90 20.76
N GLN A 193 7.34 0.76 20.99
CA GLN A 193 6.59 -0.45 20.61
C GLN A 193 6.74 -0.79 19.12
N VAL A 194 6.69 0.22 18.24
CA VAL A 194 6.82 0.00 16.80
C VAL A 194 8.24 -0.42 16.44
N LEU A 195 9.25 0.22 17.03
CA LEU A 195 10.65 -0.15 16.81
C LEU A 195 10.90 -1.60 17.22
N GLU A 196 10.44 -2.01 18.41
CA GLU A 196 10.57 -3.38 18.92
C GLU A 196 9.85 -4.41 18.03
N LEU A 197 8.65 -4.11 17.52
CA LEU A 197 7.98 -4.96 16.55
C LEU A 197 8.81 -5.12 15.28
N LEU A 198 9.35 -4.03 14.74
CA LEU A 198 10.14 -4.05 13.50
C LEU A 198 11.47 -4.79 13.69
N GLU A 199 12.10 -4.70 14.86
CA GLU A 199 13.27 -5.52 15.21
C GLU A 199 12.94 -7.01 15.25
N LYS A 200 11.77 -7.39 15.79
CA LYS A 200 11.28 -8.78 15.75
C LYS A 200 11.01 -9.25 14.31
N VAL A 201 10.48 -8.37 13.46
CA VAL A 201 10.30 -8.65 12.02
C VAL A 201 11.65 -8.83 11.31
N ASP A 202 12.65 -8.02 11.64
CA ASP A 202 13.99 -8.17 11.06
C ASP A 202 14.67 -9.47 11.51
N ALA A 203 14.54 -9.82 12.78
CA ALA A 203 15.03 -11.09 13.32
C ALA A 203 14.31 -12.29 12.66
N LEU A 204 12.99 -12.19 12.45
CA LEU A 204 12.20 -13.19 11.73
C LEU A 204 12.70 -13.39 10.30
N VAL A 205 12.90 -12.30 9.55
CA VAL A 205 13.40 -12.35 8.17
C VAL A 205 14.80 -12.95 8.13
N THR A 206 15.67 -12.55 9.06
CA THR A 206 17.03 -13.08 9.17
C THR A 206 17.03 -14.58 9.48
N ALA A 207 16.19 -15.03 10.41
CA ALA A 207 16.03 -16.45 10.75
C ALA A 207 15.50 -17.30 9.59
N ASN A 208 14.75 -16.70 8.66
CA ASN A 208 14.31 -17.32 7.41
C ASN A 208 15.28 -17.06 6.24
N GLY A 209 16.56 -16.77 6.52
CA GLY A 209 17.60 -16.62 5.49
C GLY A 209 17.47 -15.37 4.62
N GLY A 210 16.83 -14.32 5.14
CA GLY A 210 16.55 -13.08 4.41
C GLY A 210 15.40 -13.19 3.42
N GLN A 211 14.73 -14.35 3.34
CA GLN A 211 13.66 -14.59 2.39
C GLN A 211 12.32 -14.09 2.94
N PHE A 212 11.48 -13.57 2.06
CA PHE A 212 10.04 -13.44 2.31
C PHE A 212 9.37 -14.81 2.17
N TYR A 213 8.17 -14.95 2.72
CA TYR A 213 7.38 -16.15 2.51
C TYR A 213 7.03 -16.30 1.02
N SER A 214 7.56 -17.31 0.34
CA SER A 214 7.25 -17.59 -1.07
C SER A 214 6.70 -19.01 -1.20
N SER A 215 5.62 -19.15 -1.95
CA SER A 215 5.06 -20.43 -2.39
C SER A 215 4.98 -20.46 -3.92
N ASP A 216 4.77 -21.63 -4.52
CA ASP A 216 4.52 -21.74 -5.97
C ASP A 216 3.34 -20.87 -6.41
N SER A 217 2.37 -20.68 -5.51
CA SER A 217 1.23 -19.79 -5.72
C SER A 217 1.67 -18.33 -5.83
N TYR A 218 2.55 -17.86 -4.93
CA TYR A 218 3.10 -16.51 -5.00
C TYR A 218 3.98 -16.27 -6.23
N GLN A 219 4.74 -17.29 -6.68
CA GLN A 219 5.54 -17.15 -7.91
C GLN A 219 4.66 -16.95 -9.15
N GLY A 220 3.57 -17.73 -9.27
CA GLY A 220 2.59 -17.55 -10.34
C GLY A 220 1.89 -16.20 -10.29
N VAL A 221 1.54 -15.73 -9.08
CA VAL A 221 0.95 -14.39 -8.88
C VAL A 221 1.95 -13.28 -9.26
N GLU A 222 3.19 -13.35 -8.81
CA GLU A 222 4.20 -12.33 -9.12
C GLU A 222 4.45 -12.25 -10.64
N LEU A 223 4.51 -13.38 -11.32
CA LEU A 223 4.65 -13.41 -12.78
C LEU A 223 3.45 -12.78 -13.49
N MET A 224 2.24 -13.10 -13.03
CA MET A 224 1.00 -12.51 -13.56
C MET A 224 1.01 -10.99 -13.37
N LEU A 225 1.33 -10.51 -12.16
CA LEU A 225 1.37 -9.09 -11.85
C LEU A 225 2.42 -8.35 -12.66
N LYS A 226 3.63 -8.91 -12.83
CA LYS A 226 4.67 -8.32 -13.69
C LYS A 226 4.24 -8.22 -15.13
N THR A 227 3.65 -9.29 -15.67
CA THR A 227 3.11 -9.30 -17.04
C THR A 227 2.07 -8.20 -17.21
N LYS A 228 1.12 -8.11 -16.26
CA LYS A 228 0.06 -7.10 -16.33
C LYS A 228 0.59 -5.68 -16.16
N GLU A 229 1.54 -5.48 -15.27
CA GLU A 229 2.21 -4.19 -15.07
C GLU A 229 2.94 -3.74 -16.35
N GLU A 230 3.65 -4.65 -17.02
CA GLU A 230 4.33 -4.36 -18.29
C GLU A 230 3.36 -4.04 -19.42
N GLU A 231 2.23 -4.76 -19.52
CA GLU A 231 1.15 -4.46 -20.47
C GLU A 231 0.59 -3.05 -20.26
N LEU A 232 0.24 -2.71 -19.01
CA LEU A 232 -0.29 -1.40 -18.65
C LEU A 232 0.74 -0.29 -18.94
N ARG A 233 2.01 -0.51 -18.61
CA ARG A 233 3.08 0.46 -18.91
C ARG A 233 3.20 0.73 -20.42
N ARG A 234 3.23 -0.32 -21.24
CA ARG A 234 3.27 -0.19 -22.71
C ARG A 234 2.06 0.57 -23.24
N GLU A 235 0.86 0.25 -22.74
CA GLU A 235 -0.37 0.94 -23.14
C GLU A 235 -0.32 2.44 -22.79
N TYR A 236 0.11 2.78 -21.57
CA TYR A 236 0.19 4.17 -21.11
C TYR A 236 1.30 4.97 -21.80
N GLU A 237 2.47 4.36 -22.05
CA GLU A 237 3.54 4.96 -22.84
C GLU A 237 3.08 5.27 -24.27
N GLN A 238 2.41 4.31 -24.91
CA GLN A 238 1.86 4.49 -26.26
C GLN A 238 0.82 5.62 -26.27
N LYS A 239 -0.15 5.60 -25.35
CA LYS A 239 -1.16 6.65 -25.24
C LYS A 239 -0.55 8.03 -24.98
N LEU A 240 0.49 8.12 -24.15
CA LEU A 240 1.21 9.37 -23.93
C LEU A 240 1.86 9.86 -25.23
N GLN A 241 2.57 9.00 -25.96
CA GLN A 241 3.21 9.36 -27.23
C GLN A 241 2.21 9.78 -28.31
N ASP A 242 1.10 9.06 -28.45
CA ASP A 242 0.02 9.41 -29.37
C ASP A 242 -0.58 10.78 -29.01
N LYS A 243 -0.84 11.01 -27.72
CA LYS A 243 -1.38 12.28 -27.26
C LYS A 243 -0.40 13.43 -27.44
N GLN A 244 0.89 13.21 -27.24
CA GLN A 244 1.93 14.21 -27.48
C GLN A 244 1.95 14.62 -28.95
N ARG A 245 1.99 13.66 -29.88
CA ARG A 245 1.96 13.93 -31.32
C ARG A 245 0.70 14.68 -31.75
N GLU A 246 -0.47 14.24 -31.28
CA GLU A 246 -1.75 14.91 -31.55
C GLU A 246 -1.72 16.39 -31.09
N LEU A 247 -1.26 16.62 -29.86
CA LEU A 247 -1.22 17.95 -29.28
C LEU A 247 -0.18 18.84 -29.96
N GLU A 248 1.01 18.34 -30.24
CA GLU A 248 2.07 19.09 -30.94
C GLU A 248 1.63 19.52 -32.34
N ALA A 249 0.99 18.62 -33.10
CA ALA A 249 0.43 18.95 -34.40
C ALA A 249 -0.63 20.06 -34.28
N ARG A 250 -1.57 19.93 -33.33
CA ARG A 250 -2.61 20.93 -33.12
C ARG A 250 -2.03 22.28 -32.68
N PHE A 251 -1.09 22.29 -31.74
CA PHE A 251 -0.49 23.52 -31.23
C PHE A 251 0.33 24.25 -32.28
N THR A 252 1.04 23.50 -33.13
CA THR A 252 1.78 24.05 -34.26
C THR A 252 0.82 24.75 -35.24
N GLU A 253 -0.32 24.13 -35.53
CA GLU A 253 -1.32 24.71 -36.43
C GLU A 253 -2.02 25.93 -35.84
N GLU A 254 -2.44 25.86 -34.58
CA GLU A 254 -3.04 27.01 -33.87
C GLU A 254 -2.08 28.21 -33.84
N LYS A 255 -0.79 27.95 -33.57
CA LYS A 255 0.27 28.96 -33.59
C LYS A 255 0.45 29.55 -34.99
N ARG A 256 0.58 28.71 -36.02
CA ARG A 256 0.74 29.14 -37.42
C ARG A 256 -0.38 30.06 -37.87
N ILE A 257 -1.64 29.68 -37.60
CA ILE A 257 -2.83 30.49 -37.96
C ILE A 257 -2.76 31.88 -37.34
N LEU A 258 -2.33 31.97 -36.07
CA LEU A 258 -2.30 33.26 -35.37
C LEU A 258 -1.11 34.11 -35.79
N GLU A 259 0.05 33.51 -36.07
CA GLU A 259 1.22 34.20 -36.64
C GLU A 259 0.90 34.79 -38.03
N GLU A 260 0.20 34.05 -38.89
CA GLU A 260 -0.24 34.56 -40.20
C GLU A 260 -1.23 35.71 -40.06
N LYS A 261 -2.16 35.65 -39.10
CA LYS A 261 -3.06 36.77 -38.80
C LYS A 261 -2.30 38.01 -38.33
N ILE A 262 -1.27 37.86 -37.50
CA ILE A 262 -0.44 38.98 -37.04
C ILE A 262 0.32 39.61 -38.21
N GLN A 263 0.89 38.79 -39.10
CA GLN A 263 1.66 39.26 -40.26
C GLN A 263 0.80 40.01 -41.29
N THR A 264 -0.43 39.52 -41.52
CA THR A 264 -1.36 40.11 -42.50
C THR A 264 -2.17 41.28 -41.95
N LEU A 265 -2.15 41.52 -40.64
CA LEU A 265 -2.89 42.62 -40.01
C LEU A 265 -2.34 43.98 -40.49
N THR A 266 -3.16 44.74 -41.21
CA THR A 266 -2.85 46.13 -41.61
C THR A 266 -3.35 47.17 -40.60
N ALA A 267 -3.94 46.71 -39.50
CA ALA A 267 -4.59 47.56 -38.50
C ALA A 267 -3.59 48.30 -37.58
N SER A 268 -4.14 49.03 -36.60
CA SER A 268 -3.37 49.86 -35.66
C SER A 268 -2.33 49.04 -34.86
N GLU A 269 -1.27 49.71 -34.38
CA GLU A 269 -0.25 49.09 -33.52
C GLU A 269 -0.88 48.41 -32.29
N GLN A 270 -1.96 48.98 -31.75
CA GLN A 270 -2.69 48.41 -30.62
C GLN A 270 -3.33 47.06 -30.98
N GLU A 271 -3.95 46.92 -32.15
CA GLU A 271 -4.56 45.64 -32.55
C GLU A 271 -3.51 44.55 -32.81
N LYS A 272 -2.33 44.93 -33.33
CA LYS A 272 -1.20 43.99 -33.47
C LYS A 272 -0.71 43.51 -32.11
N GLU A 273 -0.55 44.42 -31.17
CA GLU A 273 -0.13 44.11 -29.81
C GLU A 273 -1.13 43.17 -29.11
N GLU A 274 -2.43 43.41 -29.24
CA GLU A 274 -3.46 42.51 -28.71
C GLU A 274 -3.36 41.09 -29.30
N LYS A 275 -3.04 40.95 -30.59
CA LYS A 275 -2.85 39.65 -31.23
C LYS A 275 -1.56 38.94 -30.81
N ILE A 276 -0.48 39.69 -30.57
CA ILE A 276 0.76 39.13 -30.02
C ILE A 276 0.49 38.58 -28.61
N GLN A 277 -0.22 39.32 -27.76
CA GLN A 277 -0.62 38.84 -26.44
C GLN A 277 -1.54 37.62 -26.51
N GLU A 278 -2.44 37.55 -27.50
CA GLU A 278 -3.26 36.36 -27.76
C GLU A 278 -2.38 35.15 -28.08
N LEU A 279 -1.33 35.32 -28.87
CA LEU A 279 -0.38 34.26 -29.23
C LEU A 279 0.42 33.77 -28.02
N GLU A 280 0.88 34.68 -27.17
CA GLU A 280 1.55 34.32 -25.92
C GLU A 280 0.63 33.51 -24.99
N ARG A 281 -0.62 33.96 -24.82
CA ARG A 281 -1.63 33.24 -24.03
C ARG A 281 -1.93 31.86 -24.61
N LEU A 282 -2.02 31.74 -25.94
CA LEU A 282 -2.22 30.48 -26.62
C LEU A 282 -1.04 29.53 -26.39
N ASN A 283 0.19 30.00 -26.56
CA ASN A 283 1.40 29.21 -26.33
C ASN A 283 1.49 28.72 -24.88
N GLU A 284 1.21 29.59 -23.91
CA GLU A 284 1.22 29.24 -22.50
C GLU A 284 0.10 28.23 -22.16
N ARG A 285 -1.11 28.42 -22.70
CA ARG A 285 -2.21 27.46 -22.56
C ARG A 285 -1.82 26.09 -23.13
N ASN A 286 -1.19 26.06 -24.30
CA ASN A 286 -0.79 24.84 -24.99
C ASN A 286 0.30 24.10 -24.22
N LYS A 287 1.29 24.84 -23.71
CA LYS A 287 2.32 24.31 -22.81
C LYS A 287 1.71 23.70 -21.55
N ASN A 288 0.82 24.40 -20.86
CA ASN A 288 0.17 23.90 -19.65
C ASN A 288 -0.68 22.65 -19.92
N LYS A 289 -1.36 22.61 -21.07
CA LYS A 289 -2.10 21.42 -21.51
C LYS A 289 -1.17 20.23 -21.73
N MET A 290 -0.01 20.43 -22.37
CA MET A 290 0.99 19.35 -22.55
C MET A 290 1.53 18.83 -21.22
N ILE A 291 1.86 19.75 -20.29
CA ILE A 291 2.34 19.40 -18.95
C ILE A 291 1.31 18.54 -18.23
N GLU A 292 0.03 18.90 -18.30
CA GLU A 292 -1.04 18.18 -17.63
C GLU A 292 -1.25 16.76 -18.18
N TYR A 293 -1.23 16.57 -19.50
CA TYR A 293 -1.31 15.23 -20.08
C TYR A 293 -0.09 14.37 -19.70
N ARG A 294 1.11 14.96 -19.71
CA ARG A 294 2.32 14.25 -19.28
C ARG A 294 2.21 13.84 -17.81
N ARG A 295 1.78 14.75 -16.93
CA ARG A 295 1.54 14.47 -15.50
C ARG A 295 0.56 13.31 -15.33
N TYR A 296 -0.57 13.34 -16.03
CA TYR A 296 -1.59 12.30 -15.97
C TYR A 296 -1.04 10.91 -16.34
N TYR A 297 -0.36 10.76 -17.48
CA TYR A 297 0.19 9.47 -17.89
C TYR A 297 1.39 9.03 -17.05
N MET A 298 2.21 9.97 -16.57
CA MET A 298 3.27 9.65 -15.61
C MET A 298 2.71 9.06 -14.32
N GLU A 299 1.57 9.56 -13.84
CA GLU A 299 0.92 8.99 -12.66
C GLU A 299 0.39 7.58 -12.96
N LYS A 300 -0.26 7.38 -14.11
CA LYS A 300 -0.66 6.05 -14.57
C LYS A 300 0.48 5.05 -14.66
N LEU A 301 1.67 5.49 -15.10
CA LEU A 301 2.86 4.64 -15.14
C LEU A 301 3.38 4.29 -13.74
N ARG A 302 3.29 5.21 -12.77
CA ARG A 302 3.66 4.95 -11.37
C ARG A 302 2.69 4.00 -10.67
N GLU A 303 1.41 4.11 -11.00
CA GLU A 303 0.33 3.30 -10.42
C GLU A 303 0.13 1.96 -11.13
N ALA A 304 0.88 1.66 -12.21
CA ALA A 304 0.69 0.44 -13.00
C ALA A 304 0.72 -0.85 -12.17
N ARG A 305 1.57 -0.92 -11.14
CA ARG A 305 1.58 -2.05 -10.20
C ARG A 305 0.33 -2.11 -9.32
N LEU A 306 -0.16 -0.98 -8.84
CA LEU A 306 -1.40 -0.90 -8.06
C LEU A 306 -2.60 -1.33 -8.90
N GLU A 307 -2.67 -0.91 -10.15
CA GLU A 307 -3.73 -1.32 -11.08
C GLU A 307 -3.62 -2.82 -11.45
N ALA A 308 -2.40 -3.35 -11.61
CA ALA A 308 -2.20 -4.79 -11.82
C ALA A 308 -2.69 -5.63 -10.62
N GLU A 309 -2.55 -5.13 -9.39
CA GLU A 309 -3.00 -5.81 -8.17
C GLU A 309 -4.52 -5.94 -8.03
N GLU A 310 -5.30 -5.18 -8.80
CA GLU A 310 -6.76 -5.35 -8.90
C GLU A 310 -7.16 -6.55 -9.79
N THR A 311 -6.20 -7.20 -10.46
CA THR A 311 -6.45 -8.38 -11.30
C THR A 311 -6.76 -9.60 -10.43
N ARG A 312 -7.77 -10.41 -10.79
CA ARG A 312 -8.01 -11.67 -10.07
C ARG A 312 -6.91 -12.70 -10.33
N ILE A 313 -6.45 -13.37 -9.27
CA ILE A 313 -5.58 -14.55 -9.41
C ILE A 313 -6.38 -15.71 -10.01
N ASN A 314 -5.69 -16.81 -10.33
CA ASN A 314 -6.30 -17.97 -10.96
C ASN A 314 -7.54 -18.50 -10.19
N GLU A 315 -8.68 -18.63 -10.87
CA GLU A 315 -9.97 -19.02 -10.25
C GLU A 315 -9.93 -20.40 -9.60
N ARG A 316 -9.20 -21.36 -10.18
CA ARG A 316 -9.03 -22.69 -9.57
C ARG A 316 -8.34 -22.56 -8.21
N LYS A 317 -7.29 -21.73 -8.13
CA LYS A 317 -6.57 -21.50 -6.88
C LYS A 317 -7.43 -20.76 -5.85
N LEU A 318 -8.18 -19.74 -6.27
CA LEU A 318 -9.13 -19.06 -5.40
C LEU A 318 -10.18 -20.02 -4.85
N THR A 319 -10.68 -20.91 -5.69
CA THR A 319 -11.65 -21.93 -5.27
C THR A 319 -11.03 -22.91 -4.27
N GLU A 320 -9.79 -23.37 -4.49
CA GLU A 320 -9.07 -24.22 -3.53
C GLU A 320 -8.90 -23.52 -2.15
N ILE A 321 -8.47 -22.26 -2.14
CA ILE A 321 -8.32 -21.47 -0.90
C ILE A 321 -9.67 -21.29 -0.21
N PHE A 322 -10.70 -20.92 -0.98
CA PHE A 322 -12.05 -20.75 -0.47
C PHE A 322 -12.59 -22.03 0.17
N THR A 323 -12.42 -23.19 -0.47
CA THR A 323 -12.85 -24.49 0.08
C THR A 323 -12.11 -24.84 1.37
N MET A 324 -10.79 -24.64 1.44
CA MET A 324 -10.02 -24.86 2.67
C MET A 324 -10.52 -23.96 3.81
N LEU A 325 -10.73 -22.69 3.51
CA LEU A 325 -11.26 -21.72 4.45
C LEU A 325 -12.67 -22.14 4.93
N GLN A 326 -13.54 -22.59 4.03
CA GLN A 326 -14.93 -22.96 4.35
C GLN A 326 -14.99 -24.16 5.29
N SER A 327 -14.08 -25.13 5.15
CA SER A 327 -13.96 -26.28 6.07
C SER A 327 -13.52 -25.90 7.49
N LEU A 328 -12.99 -24.69 7.69
CA LEU A 328 -12.59 -24.17 9.00
C LEU A 328 -13.72 -23.35 9.67
N HIS A 329 -14.90 -23.29 9.05
CA HIS A 329 -16.06 -22.59 9.62
C HIS A 329 -17.21 -23.54 9.98
N LEU A 330 -17.20 -24.76 9.45
CA LEU A 330 -18.15 -25.84 9.74
C LEU A 330 -17.76 -26.62 11.00
#